data_AF-A0A356YWS6-F1
#
_entry.id   AF-A0A356YWS6-F1
#
_cell.length_a   1.000
_cell.length_b   1.000
_cell.length_c   1.000
_cell.angle_alpha   90.00
_cell.angle_beta   90.00
_cell.angle_gamma   90.00
#
_symmetry.space_group_name_H-M   'P 1'
#
loop_
_entity.id
_entity.type
_entity.pdbx_description
1 polymer ?
#
loop_
_entity_poly.entity_id
_entity_poly.type
_entity_poly.pdbx_seq_one_letter_code
_entity_poly.pdbx_strand_id
1 'polypeptide(L)'
;MKKSLLFIFLMTTSLFLYSQKDTASIDQNLVARGSSRENPNINVTIYPVPVRENNFTLRTEKDIAFVKITNIIGQDIFKSRYSNQQSIRIFLDNPKRGMYIVTILFADGTRVVKKIMVEESD
;
A
#
# COMPACT_ATOMS: atom_id res chain seq x y z
N MET A 1 -4.05 -36.89 -43.28
CA MET A 1 -4.82 -36.21 -42.20
C MET A 1 -4.12 -36.22 -40.84
N LYS A 2 -3.59 -37.36 -40.35
CA LYS A 2 -2.93 -37.45 -39.03
C LYS A 2 -1.67 -36.57 -38.86
N LYS A 3 -0.84 -36.45 -39.90
CA LYS A 3 0.39 -35.64 -39.88
C LYS A 3 0.13 -34.12 -39.83
N SER A 4 -0.98 -33.68 -40.42
CA SER A 4 -1.40 -32.27 -40.39
C SER A 4 -1.89 -31.86 -39.01
N LEU A 5 -2.53 -32.77 -38.27
CA LEU A 5 -3.01 -32.53 -36.91
C LEU A 5 -1.83 -32.31 -35.95
N LEU A 6 -0.78 -33.11 -36.10
CA LEU A 6 0.44 -33.02 -35.30
C LEU A 6 1.15 -31.67 -35.53
N PHE A 7 1.13 -31.18 -36.77
CA PHE A 7 1.71 -29.88 -37.11
C PHE A 7 0.93 -28.70 -36.49
N ILE A 8 -0.39 -28.75 -36.50
CA ILE A 8 -1.26 -27.74 -35.87
C ILE A 8 -1.08 -27.74 -34.35
N PHE A 9 -0.97 -28.93 -33.74
CA PHE A 9 -0.70 -29.05 -32.31
C PHE A 9 0.66 -28.43 -31.92
N LEU A 10 1.69 -28.63 -32.74
CA LEU A 10 3.04 -28.11 -32.50
C LEU A 10 3.12 -26.59 -32.71
N MET A 11 2.35 -26.04 -33.66
CA MET A 11 2.22 -24.59 -33.88
C MET A 11 1.44 -23.87 -32.78
N THR A 12 0.42 -24.52 -32.20
CA THR A 12 -0.35 -23.90 -31.11
C THR A 12 0.41 -23.92 -29.79
N THR A 13 1.20 -24.96 -29.50
CA THR A 13 2.01 -25.02 -28.27
C THR A 13 3.13 -23.97 -28.20
N SER A 14 3.74 -23.59 -29.33
CA SER A 14 4.78 -22.56 -29.35
C SER A 14 4.23 -21.16 -29.01
N LEU A 15 2.98 -20.86 -29.35
CA LEU A 15 2.34 -19.58 -29.03
C LEU A 15 2.06 -19.42 -27.53
N PHE A 16 1.78 -20.51 -26.81
CA PHE A 16 1.55 -20.46 -25.36
C PHE A 16 2.85 -20.30 -24.55
N LEU A 17 4.01 -20.72 -25.06
CA LEU A 17 5.29 -20.63 -24.36
C LEU A 17 5.87 -19.20 -24.30
N TYR A 18 5.48 -18.31 -25.21
CA TYR A 18 5.94 -16.90 -25.20
C TYR A 18 5.27 -16.03 -24.14
N SER A 19 4.16 -16.47 -23.52
CA SER A 19 3.41 -15.68 -22.54
C SER A 19 4.03 -15.65 -21.13
N GLN A 20 5.21 -16.23 -20.91
CA GLN A 20 5.89 -16.26 -19.61
C GLN A 20 7.17 -15.40 -19.58
N LYS A 21 7.13 -14.17 -20.11
CA LYS A 21 8.28 -13.24 -20.06
C LYS A 21 8.14 -12.06 -19.09
N ASP A 22 7.21 -12.13 -18.15
CA ASP A 22 7.09 -11.12 -17.09
C ASP A 22 7.27 -11.73 -15.70
N THR A 23 8.43 -12.33 -15.45
CA THR A 23 9.04 -12.27 -14.12
C THR A 23 10.12 -11.22 -14.22
N ALA A 24 9.75 -9.96 -13.96
CA ALA A 24 10.74 -8.93 -13.68
C ALA A 24 11.65 -9.49 -12.59
N SER A 25 12.93 -9.66 -12.91
CA SER A 25 13.97 -9.88 -11.91
C SER A 25 13.96 -8.66 -11.00
N ILE A 26 13.18 -8.74 -9.92
CA ILE A 26 13.24 -7.78 -8.84
C ILE A 26 14.66 -7.92 -8.28
N ASP A 27 15.51 -6.95 -8.62
CA ASP A 27 16.82 -6.80 -8.00
C ASP A 27 16.59 -6.67 -6.49
N GLN A 28 16.92 -7.74 -5.76
CA GLN A 28 16.77 -7.80 -4.32
C GLN A 28 17.55 -6.66 -3.64
N ASN A 29 18.57 -6.08 -4.30
CA ASN A 29 19.31 -4.93 -3.78
C ASN A 29 18.53 -3.61 -3.87
N LEU A 30 17.56 -3.46 -4.78
CA LEU A 30 16.66 -2.30 -4.82
C LEU A 30 15.56 -2.40 -3.76
N VAL A 31 15.06 -3.60 -3.48
CA VAL A 31 14.10 -3.84 -2.38
C VAL A 31 14.77 -3.68 -1.01
N ALA A 32 16.03 -4.09 -0.86
CA ALA A 32 16.79 -3.93 0.36
C ALA A 32 17.10 -2.45 0.71
N ARG A 33 17.22 -1.56 -0.28
CA ARG A 33 17.35 -0.10 -0.05
C ARG A 33 16.01 0.58 0.28
N GLY A 34 14.88 -0.04 -0.04
CA GLY A 34 13.53 0.45 0.25
C GLY A 34 12.91 -0.09 1.54
N SER A 35 13.60 -0.98 2.26
CA SER A 35 13.20 -1.41 3.60
C SER A 35 13.60 -0.33 4.60
N SER A 36 12.88 0.80 4.55
CA SER A 36 12.92 1.82 5.59
C SER A 36 12.78 1.11 6.93
N ARG A 37 13.80 1.23 7.79
CA ARG A 37 13.82 0.64 9.14
C ARG A 37 12.46 0.88 9.79
N GLU A 38 11.66 -0.17 9.88
CA GLU A 38 10.42 -0.12 10.66
C GLU A 38 10.86 0.05 12.10
N ASN A 39 10.69 1.26 12.62
CA ASN A 39 11.05 1.57 14.00
C ASN A 39 9.76 1.54 14.83
N PRO A 40 9.48 0.43 15.54
CA PRO A 40 8.26 0.29 16.32
C PRO A 40 8.20 1.26 17.50
N ASN A 41 9.31 1.91 17.88
CA ASN A 41 9.39 2.82 19.02
C ASN A 41 9.00 4.27 18.70
N ILE A 42 8.65 4.58 17.45
CA ILE A 42 8.13 5.92 17.14
C ILE A 42 6.68 6.01 17.61
N ASN A 43 6.44 6.90 18.58
CA ASN A 43 5.12 7.14 19.11
C ASN A 43 4.22 7.81 18.06
N VAL A 44 3.18 7.10 17.66
CA VAL A 44 2.20 7.53 16.67
C VAL A 44 0.81 7.31 17.26
N THR A 45 0.08 8.40 17.45
CA THR A 45 -1.28 8.37 17.97
C THR A 45 -2.26 8.65 16.83
N ILE A 46 -3.25 7.77 16.67
CA ILE A 46 -4.34 7.94 15.70
C ILE A 46 -5.65 7.98 16.49
N TYR A 47 -6.48 8.99 16.27
CA TYR A 47 -7.76 9.13 16.95
C TYR A 47 -8.80 9.92 16.11
N PRO A 48 -10.10 9.58 16.20
CA PRO A 48 -10.64 8.44 16.92
C PRO A 48 -10.30 7.11 16.22
N VAL A 49 -10.23 6.03 16.99
CA VAL A 49 -10.25 4.65 16.49
C VAL A 49 -11.31 3.90 17.29
N PRO A 50 -12.38 3.36 16.67
CA PRO A 50 -12.69 3.40 15.23
C PRO A 50 -12.88 4.82 14.66
N VAL A 51 -12.56 4.98 13.37
CA VAL A 51 -12.74 6.21 12.61
C VAL A 51 -14.21 6.36 12.25
N ARG A 52 -14.78 7.51 12.58
CA ARG A 52 -16.16 7.92 12.27
C ARG A 52 -16.15 9.18 11.43
N GLU A 53 -17.25 9.47 10.74
CA GLU A 53 -17.41 10.69 9.94
C GLU A 53 -16.28 10.87 8.89
N ASN A 54 -15.76 9.75 8.39
CA ASN A 54 -14.72 9.69 7.38
C ASN A 54 -13.44 10.47 7.70
N ASN A 55 -13.17 10.81 8.97
CA ASN A 55 -12.00 11.62 9.30
C ASN A 55 -11.33 11.19 10.61
N PHE A 56 -10.01 11.35 10.66
CA PHE A 56 -9.24 11.10 11.87
C PHE A 56 -8.01 12.01 11.94
N THR A 57 -7.45 12.10 13.13
CA THR A 57 -6.23 12.85 13.41
C THR A 57 -5.07 11.89 13.61
N LEU A 58 -3.97 12.18 12.93
CA LEU A 58 -2.68 11.53 13.13
C LEU A 58 -1.76 12.51 13.85
N ARG A 59 -1.24 12.11 15.01
CA ARG A 59 -0.25 12.87 15.79
C ARG A 59 1.02 12.05 16.01
N THR A 60 2.17 12.68 15.84
CA THR A 60 3.49 12.05 15.91
C THR A 60 4.48 12.99 16.59
N GLU A 61 5.55 12.43 17.15
CA GLU A 61 6.69 13.22 17.69
C GLU A 61 7.65 13.69 16.58
N LYS A 62 7.58 13.06 15.40
CA LYS A 62 8.42 13.34 14.24
C LYS A 62 7.64 14.02 13.13
N ASP A 63 8.36 14.77 12.32
CA ASP A 63 7.85 15.46 11.14
C ASP A 63 7.42 14.47 10.05
N ILE A 64 6.14 14.54 9.70
CA ILE A 64 5.53 13.70 8.67
C ILE A 64 5.90 14.27 7.29
N ALA A 65 6.45 13.41 6.43
CA ALA A 65 6.73 13.73 5.03
C ALA A 65 5.64 13.21 4.09
N PHE A 66 5.10 12.02 4.35
CA PHE A 66 4.09 11.40 3.49
C PHE A 66 3.20 10.45 4.26
N VAL A 67 1.90 10.44 3.92
CA VAL A 67 0.93 9.46 4.42
C VAL A 67 0.21 8.80 3.27
N LYS A 68 0.10 7.48 3.36
CA LYS A 68 -0.65 6.63 2.44
C LYS A 68 -1.60 5.75 3.24
N ILE A 69 -2.83 5.62 2.77
CA ILE A 69 -3.82 4.73 3.37
C ILE A 69 -4.31 3.77 2.31
N THR A 70 -4.31 2.48 2.66
CA THR A 70 -4.85 1.43 1.81
C THR A 70 -5.95 0.67 2.55
N ASN A 71 -6.90 0.12 1.80
CA ASN A 71 -7.76 -0.92 2.36
C ASN A 71 -6.96 -2.22 2.57
N ILE A 72 -7.59 -3.22 3.19
CA ILE A 72 -6.93 -4.48 3.54
C ILE A 72 -6.44 -5.28 2.32
N ILE A 73 -7.02 -5.07 1.14
CA ILE A 73 -6.59 -5.69 -0.13
C ILE A 73 -5.51 -4.88 -0.86
N GLY A 74 -5.04 -3.77 -0.27
CA GLY A 74 -3.90 -2.99 -0.77
C GLY A 74 -4.26 -1.91 -1.79
N GLN A 75 -5.54 -1.61 -2.03
CA GLN A 75 -5.95 -0.49 -2.89
C GLN A 75 -5.75 0.83 -2.14
N ASP A 76 -5.22 1.82 -2.86
CA ASP A 76 -4.91 3.13 -2.33
C ASP A 76 -6.17 3.98 -2.24
N ILE A 77 -6.53 4.41 -1.03
CA ILE A 77 -7.72 5.26 -0.80
C ILE A 77 -7.37 6.70 -0.41
N PHE A 78 -6.14 6.93 0.06
CA PHE A 78 -5.64 8.26 0.38
C PHE A 78 -4.12 8.31 0.21
N LYS A 79 -3.63 9.42 -0.34
CA LYS A 79 -2.20 9.74 -0.42
C LYS A 79 -2.00 11.24 -0.31
N SER A 80 -1.11 11.66 0.58
CA SER A 80 -0.73 13.07 0.66
C SER A 80 0.72 13.23 1.11
N ARG A 81 1.36 14.30 0.62
CA ARG A 81 2.69 14.74 1.03
C ARG A 81 2.55 15.95 1.92
N TYR A 82 3.34 15.99 2.98
CA TYR A 82 3.35 17.06 3.96
C TYR A 82 4.75 17.66 4.06
N SER A 83 4.84 18.90 4.51
CA SER A 83 6.09 19.60 4.77
C SER A 83 6.18 19.88 6.27
N ASN A 84 6.83 18.96 6.99
CA ASN A 84 7.18 19.09 8.41
C ASN A 84 5.99 19.32 9.35
N GLN A 85 4.91 18.54 9.19
CA GLN A 85 3.77 18.57 10.13
C GLN A 85 3.84 17.40 11.10
N GLN A 86 3.53 17.65 12.38
CA GLN A 86 3.51 16.64 13.45
C GLN A 86 2.08 16.23 13.85
N SER A 87 1.08 16.98 13.37
CA SER A 87 -0.33 16.70 13.58
C SER A 87 -1.08 17.05 12.30
N ILE A 88 -1.80 16.07 11.75
CA ILE A 88 -2.60 16.26 10.53
C ILE A 88 -3.98 15.65 10.71
N ARG A 89 -4.98 16.31 10.14
CA ARG A 89 -6.33 15.76 10.02
C ARG A 89 -6.49 15.20 8.61
N ILE A 90 -6.90 13.94 8.53
CA ILE A 90 -7.09 13.21 7.27
C ILE A 90 -8.60 13.03 7.07
N PHE A 91 -9.05 13.33 5.85
CA PHE A 91 -10.40 13.08 5.38
C PHE A 91 -10.33 11.99 4.31
N LEU A 92 -11.09 10.92 4.52
CA LEU A 92 -11.24 9.81 3.59
C LEU A 92 -12.45 10.09 2.69
N ASP A 93 -12.32 9.83 1.40
CA ASP A 93 -13.44 9.96 0.47
C ASP A 93 -14.28 8.68 0.48
N ASN A 94 -15.48 8.76 1.08
CA ASN A 94 -16.47 7.68 1.14
C ASN A 94 -15.88 6.28 1.44
N PRO A 95 -15.11 6.12 2.53
CA PRO A 95 -14.52 4.83 2.89
C PRO A 95 -15.62 3.83 3.24
N LYS A 96 -15.46 2.58 2.80
CA LYS A 96 -16.31 1.48 3.24
C LYS A 96 -15.95 1.08 4.67
N ARG A 97 -16.92 0.56 5.42
CA ARG A 97 -16.65 -0.06 6.72
C ARG A 97 -15.61 -1.17 6.57
N GLY A 98 -14.59 -1.16 7.44
CA GLY A 98 -13.57 -2.20 7.42
C GLY A 98 -12.23 -1.79 8.01
N MET A 99 -11.22 -2.61 7.72
CA MET A 99 -9.86 -2.46 8.21
C MET A 99 -8.99 -1.81 7.14
N TYR A 100 -8.18 -0.84 7.57
CA TYR A 100 -7.28 -0.08 6.72
C TYR A 100 -5.87 -0.04 7.30
N ILE A 101 -4.91 0.21 6.42
CA ILE A 101 -3.49 0.30 6.75
C ILE A 101 -3.03 1.73 6.47
N VAL A 102 -2.55 2.41 7.50
CA VAL A 102 -1.96 3.75 7.46
C VAL A 102 -0.44 3.59 7.43
N THR A 103 0.18 3.99 6.34
CA THR A 103 1.63 4.04 6.16
C THR A 103 2.10 5.47 6.26
N ILE A 104 3.04 5.74 7.17
CA ILE A 104 3.58 7.06 7.47
C ILE A 104 5.07 7.03 7.17
N LEU A 105 5.53 7.95 6.33
CA LEU A 105 6.94 8.20 6.07
C LEU A 105 7.30 9.54 6.71
N PHE A 106 8.31 9.53 7.56
CA PHE A 106 8.83 10.71 8.23
C PHE A 106 9.94 11.39 7.42
N ALA A 107 10.23 12.65 7.75
CA ALA A 107 11.27 13.44 7.09
C ALA A 107 12.68 12.82 7.19
N ASP A 108 12.95 12.06 8.26
CA ASP A 108 14.19 11.31 8.47
C ASP A 108 14.27 9.98 7.68
N GLY A 109 13.25 9.69 6.85
CA GLY A 109 13.15 8.47 6.07
C GLY A 109 12.65 7.24 6.83
N THR A 110 12.38 7.37 8.14
CA THR A 110 11.76 6.27 8.90
C THR A 110 10.32 6.06 8.49
N ARG A 111 9.86 4.80 8.56
CA ARG A 111 8.52 4.41 8.17
C ARG A 111 7.81 3.72 9.33
N VAL A 112 6.56 4.09 9.55
CA VAL A 112 5.67 3.42 10.52
C VAL A 112 4.39 3.01 9.82
N VAL A 113 3.89 1.84 10.18
CA VAL A 113 2.62 1.29 9.70
C VAL A 113 1.69 1.09 10.88
N LYS A 114 0.44 1.55 10.76
CA LYS A 114 -0.61 1.36 11.77
C LYS A 114 -1.89 0.85 11.11
N LYS A 115 -2.63 0.03 11.85
CA LYS A 115 -3.95 -0.48 11.45
C LYS A 115 -5.04 0.39 12.06
N ILE A 116 -6.06 0.74 11.28
CA ILE A 116 -7.25 1.47 11.75
C ILE A 116 -8.53 0.74 11.33
N MET A 117 -9.58 0.87 12.13
CA MET A 117 -10.94 0.43 11.78
C MET A 117 -11.75 1.65 11.39
N VAL A 118 -12.45 1.59 10.26
CA VAL A 118 -13.40 2.61 9.81
C VAL A 118 -14.81 2.05 9.97
N GLU A 119 -15.68 2.85 10.59
CA GLU A 119 -17.11 2.59 10.68
C GLU A 119 -17.85 3.38 9.59
N GLU A 120 -18.99 2.84 9.15
CA GLU A 120 -19.89 3.59 8.26
C GLU A 120 -20.51 4.73 9.07
N SER A 121 -20.68 5.89 8.44
CA SER A 121 -21.41 6.99 9.08
C SER A 121 -22.90 6.68 8.90
N ASP A 122 -23.64 6.58 10.01
CA ASP A 122 -25.09 6.36 10.01
C ASP A 122 -25.86 7.42 9.22
#